data_AF-A0A947BNX3-F1
#
_entry.id   AF-A0A947BNX3-F1
#
_cell.length_a   1.000
_cell.length_b   1.000
_cell.length_c   1.000
_cell.angle_alpha   90.00
_cell.angle_beta   90.00
_cell.angle_gamma   90.00
#
_symmetry.space_group_name_H-M   'P 1'
#
loop_
_entity.id
_entity.type
_entity.pdbx_description
1 polymer ?
#
loop_
_entity_poly.entity_id
_entity_poly.type
_entity_poly.pdbx_seq_one_letter_code
_entity_poly.pdbx_strand_id
1 'polypeptide(L)'
;TECLIGSFYSVNRTWQVLCTSIFGRSSAFRRSRRKDQFKRNVMMNDIMDKIERGWSLQEAIDRCQDRAIRRRYDEAAAHPDQPTGGMVKPRRRPTRSFVTGDVFHPAPRPELNKNLLPRLQTQLRNGFRKSLIDGGLVAFARKGSATADYCKIPASAWKKLKFTNFQTSTVHESYPGQSKIRYHEVRVFPLMRSPDAIDQIVSISDPGRVFQKLILRDVEFGAALDGIREGGDTRHSNLSMGYFGQYDGQCWPVGTSEAGSSWFRSDESEKADSPVGFLLSDKEKSSPQPEAILFDRINCLMSLLRDGTIEAFGQNARSGQLDPIPRTWWNNKDNWFCFEHNSLCKKDEGQGFVTLFDGIYFEAADNQPALSADVATGAPIQMKAERNKGGRPPEYDWEAMVRHLMKIAHEGNLPESQTGRIAEVERFFADNFSNVPSEPSIKRQLKRYCHLDNKDNAID
;
A
#
# COMPACT_ATOMS: atom_id res chain seq x y z
N THR A 1 74.41 -3.66 -31.85
CA THR A 1 73.10 -3.41 -32.52
C THR A 1 72.02 -4.39 -32.06
N GLU A 2 72.33 -5.66 -31.78
CA GLU A 2 71.32 -6.63 -31.30
C GLU A 2 70.81 -6.40 -29.86
N CYS A 3 71.57 -5.70 -29.02
CA CYS A 3 71.13 -5.39 -27.64
C CYS A 3 70.08 -4.26 -27.56
N LEU A 4 69.94 -3.43 -28.61
CA LEU A 4 68.96 -2.32 -28.63
C LEU A 4 67.59 -2.72 -29.19
N ILE A 5 67.50 -3.86 -29.91
CA ILE A 5 66.25 -4.35 -30.49
C ILE A 5 65.38 -5.05 -29.42
N GLY A 6 66.00 -5.70 -28.43
CA GLY A 6 65.29 -6.36 -27.33
C GLY A 6 64.55 -5.40 -26.39
N SER A 7 65.12 -4.22 -26.14
CA SER A 7 64.50 -3.21 -25.24
C SER A 7 63.27 -2.54 -25.87
N PHE A 8 63.22 -2.38 -27.19
CA PHE A 8 62.05 -1.82 -27.87
C PHE A 8 60.85 -2.77 -27.86
N TYR A 9 61.08 -4.09 -27.97
CA TYR A 9 60.00 -5.08 -27.90
C TYR A 9 59.41 -5.24 -26.49
N SER A 10 60.22 -5.05 -25.44
CA SER A 10 59.76 -5.08 -24.05
C SER A 10 58.83 -3.90 -23.72
N VAL A 11 59.24 -2.67 -24.09
CA VAL A 11 58.47 -1.46 -23.82
C VAL A 11 57.12 -1.45 -24.57
N ASN A 12 57.08 -2.00 -25.79
CA ASN A 12 55.86 -2.07 -26.59
C ASN A 12 54.83 -3.06 -26.01
N ARG A 13 55.30 -4.16 -25.39
CA ARG A 13 54.43 -5.16 -24.76
C ARG A 13 53.81 -4.62 -23.46
N THR A 14 54.58 -3.86 -22.67
CA THR A 14 54.07 -3.23 -21.45
C THR A 14 53.05 -2.12 -21.76
N TRP A 15 53.27 -1.36 -22.85
CA TRP A 15 52.30 -0.37 -23.34
C TRP A 15 51.00 -1.00 -23.87
N GLN A 16 51.08 -2.11 -24.61
CA GLN A 16 49.88 -2.83 -25.05
C GLN A 16 49.05 -3.39 -23.90
N VAL A 17 49.70 -3.90 -22.84
CA VAL A 17 49.02 -4.39 -21.63
C VAL A 17 48.38 -3.24 -20.83
N LEU A 18 49.05 -2.09 -20.74
CA LEU A 18 48.47 -0.91 -20.08
C LEU A 18 47.27 -0.37 -20.85
N CYS A 19 47.37 -0.22 -22.18
CA CYS A 19 46.28 0.26 -23.02
C CYS A 19 45.07 -0.69 -22.99
N THR A 20 45.27 -2.00 -23.06
CA THR A 20 44.16 -2.97 -22.97
C THR A 20 43.50 -2.96 -21.58
N SER A 21 44.24 -2.72 -20.50
CA SER A 21 43.64 -2.58 -19.15
C SER A 21 42.80 -1.30 -19.00
N ILE A 22 43.25 -0.18 -19.57
CA ILE A 22 42.58 1.13 -19.48
C ILE A 22 41.36 1.19 -20.41
N PHE A 23 41.49 0.73 -21.66
CA PHE A 23 40.39 0.67 -22.62
C PHE A 23 39.40 -0.46 -22.29
N GLY A 24 39.86 -1.57 -21.70
CA GLY A 24 39.02 -2.64 -21.19
C GLY A 24 38.08 -2.16 -20.07
N ARG A 25 38.59 -1.38 -19.11
CA ARG A 25 37.78 -0.76 -18.05
C ARG A 25 36.77 0.26 -18.58
N SER A 26 37.11 1.03 -19.61
CA SER A 26 36.16 1.96 -20.25
C SER A 26 35.05 1.23 -21.01
N SER A 27 35.36 0.10 -21.66
CA SER A 27 34.36 -0.74 -22.33
C SER A 27 33.40 -1.43 -21.35
N ALA A 28 33.90 -1.90 -20.21
CA ALA A 28 33.08 -2.46 -19.13
C ALA A 28 32.18 -1.39 -18.48
N PHE A 29 32.70 -0.20 -18.25
CA PHE A 29 31.94 0.95 -17.72
C PHE A 29 30.84 1.41 -18.70
N ARG A 30 31.13 1.46 -20.00
CA ARG A 30 30.12 1.77 -21.03
C ARG A 30 29.05 0.68 -21.15
N ARG A 31 29.41 -0.61 -21.01
CA ARG A 31 28.45 -1.71 -20.99
C ARG A 31 27.56 -1.68 -19.75
N SER A 32 28.11 -1.35 -18.58
CA SER A 32 27.35 -1.16 -17.34
C SER A 32 26.36 0.01 -17.47
N ARG A 33 26.79 1.19 -17.92
CA ARG A 33 25.88 2.33 -18.14
C ARG A 33 24.78 2.03 -19.17
N ARG A 34 25.08 1.29 -20.23
CA ARG A 34 24.06 0.87 -21.21
C ARG A 34 23.08 -0.13 -20.62
N LYS A 35 23.52 -1.05 -19.75
CA LYS A 35 22.61 -1.96 -19.03
C LYS A 35 21.71 -1.19 -18.06
N ASP A 36 22.26 -0.22 -17.33
CA ASP A 36 21.48 0.60 -16.39
C ASP A 36 20.48 1.51 -17.11
N GLN A 37 20.87 2.11 -18.24
CA GLN A 37 19.98 2.94 -19.05
C GLN A 37 18.89 2.10 -19.73
N PHE A 38 19.23 0.89 -20.21
CA PHE A 38 18.24 -0.05 -20.76
C PHE A 38 17.25 -0.53 -19.68
N LYS A 39 17.73 -0.90 -18.49
CA LYS A 39 16.87 -1.25 -17.35
C LYS A 39 15.92 -0.11 -16.96
N ARG A 40 16.40 1.13 -16.91
CA ARG A 40 15.56 2.31 -16.63
C ARG A 40 14.50 2.53 -17.72
N ASN A 41 14.86 2.38 -18.99
CA ASN A 41 13.90 2.57 -20.09
C ASN A 41 12.82 1.48 -20.10
N VAL A 42 13.19 0.22 -19.84
CA VAL A 42 12.23 -0.89 -19.72
C VAL A 42 11.32 -0.69 -18.50
N MET A 43 11.89 -0.29 -17.36
CA MET A 43 11.13 0.00 -16.15
C MET A 43 10.16 1.17 -16.35
N MET A 44 10.58 2.23 -17.05
CA MET A 44 9.70 3.36 -17.34
C MET A 44 8.55 3.00 -18.28
N ASN A 45 8.78 2.16 -19.29
CA ASN A 45 7.68 1.71 -20.16
C ASN A 45 6.67 0.85 -19.41
N ASP A 46 7.12 -0.05 -18.52
CA ASP A 46 6.21 -0.86 -17.69
C ASP A 46 5.43 0.00 -16.68
N ILE A 47 6.07 1.03 -16.11
CA ILE A 47 5.39 2.01 -15.24
C ILE A 47 4.34 2.79 -16.03
N MET A 48 4.66 3.26 -17.24
CA MET A 48 3.71 4.00 -18.08
C MET A 48 2.53 3.12 -18.49
N ASP A 49 2.75 1.87 -18.93
CA ASP A 49 1.69 0.91 -19.25
C ASP A 49 0.80 0.62 -18.04
N LYS A 50 1.38 0.50 -16.84
CA LYS A 50 0.62 0.35 -15.59
C LYS A 50 -0.20 1.60 -15.27
N ILE A 51 0.37 2.79 -15.50
CA ILE A 51 -0.32 4.05 -15.25
C ILE A 51 -1.50 4.24 -16.19
N GLU A 52 -1.35 3.89 -17.46
CA GLU A 52 -2.43 4.00 -18.46
C GLU A 52 -3.62 3.06 -18.14
N ARG A 53 -3.36 1.96 -17.44
CA ARG A 53 -4.39 1.04 -16.91
C ARG A 53 -5.09 1.56 -15.65
N GLY A 54 -4.69 2.71 -15.12
CA GLY A 54 -5.33 3.33 -13.97
C GLY A 54 -6.73 3.85 -14.25
N TRP A 55 -7.55 3.91 -13.21
CA TRP A 55 -8.94 4.37 -13.33
C TRP A 55 -8.99 5.85 -13.68
N SER A 56 -9.92 6.19 -14.57
CA SER A 56 -10.32 7.60 -14.74
C SER A 56 -10.95 8.12 -13.43
N LEU A 57 -11.05 9.45 -13.27
CA LEU A 57 -11.72 10.02 -12.10
C LEU A 57 -13.18 9.54 -11.99
N GLN A 58 -13.86 9.40 -13.13
CA GLN A 58 -15.25 8.92 -13.16
C GLN A 58 -15.32 7.44 -12.73
N GLU A 59 -14.46 6.59 -13.29
CA GLU A 59 -14.42 5.17 -12.94
C GLU A 59 -14.05 4.95 -11.46
N ALA A 60 -13.07 5.68 -10.95
CA ALA A 60 -12.66 5.57 -9.55
C ALA A 60 -13.80 5.98 -8.60
N ILE A 61 -14.55 7.02 -8.98
CA ILE A 61 -15.76 7.44 -8.30
C ILE A 61 -16.81 6.32 -8.35
N ASP A 62 -17.09 5.73 -9.51
CA ASP A 62 -18.08 4.65 -9.63
C ASP A 62 -17.70 3.39 -8.82
N ARG A 63 -16.41 3.08 -8.70
CA ARG A 63 -15.89 1.91 -7.96
C ARG A 63 -15.81 2.10 -6.44
N CYS A 64 -15.48 3.30 -5.98
CA CYS A 64 -15.16 3.57 -4.57
C CYS A 64 -16.30 4.25 -3.79
N GLN A 65 -17.46 4.44 -4.42
CA GLN A 65 -18.60 5.11 -3.80
C GLN A 65 -19.33 4.24 -2.78
N ASP A 66 -19.82 4.91 -1.75
CA ASP A 66 -20.90 4.39 -0.90
C ASP A 66 -22.11 4.03 -1.77
N ARG A 67 -22.48 2.75 -1.76
CA ARG A 67 -23.56 2.22 -2.60
C ARG A 67 -24.93 2.77 -2.24
N ALA A 68 -25.21 3.11 -0.99
CA ALA A 68 -26.47 3.76 -0.63
C ALA A 68 -26.56 5.13 -1.30
N ILE A 69 -25.48 5.90 -1.26
CA ILE A 69 -25.47 7.23 -1.90
C ILE A 69 -25.59 7.08 -3.41
N ARG A 70 -24.91 6.09 -4.02
CA ARG A 70 -25.02 5.83 -5.46
C ARG A 70 -26.43 5.39 -5.86
N ARG A 71 -27.02 4.44 -5.15
CA ARG A 71 -28.39 3.99 -5.38
C ARG A 71 -29.39 5.14 -5.31
N ARG A 72 -29.29 5.99 -4.28
CA ARG A 72 -30.12 7.21 -4.17
C ARG A 72 -29.89 8.18 -5.33
N TYR A 73 -28.66 8.29 -5.81
CA TYR A 73 -28.32 9.12 -6.97
C TYR A 73 -28.96 8.56 -8.24
N ASP A 74 -28.83 7.25 -8.49
CA ASP A 74 -29.40 6.59 -9.66
C ASP A 74 -30.94 6.62 -9.63
N GLU A 75 -31.56 6.38 -8.47
CA GLU A 75 -33.01 6.51 -8.27
C GLU A 75 -33.49 7.96 -8.54
N ALA A 76 -32.77 8.96 -8.03
CA ALA A 76 -33.07 10.37 -8.28
C ALA A 76 -32.84 10.77 -9.76
N ALA A 77 -31.85 10.18 -10.43
CA ALA A 77 -31.54 10.44 -11.83
C ALA A 77 -32.53 9.78 -12.79
N ALA A 78 -33.05 8.60 -12.45
CA ALA A 78 -34.07 7.90 -13.22
C ALA A 78 -35.45 8.57 -13.13
N HIS A 79 -35.72 9.28 -12.02
CA HIS A 79 -37.00 9.92 -11.75
C HIS A 79 -36.85 11.41 -11.37
N PRO A 80 -36.33 12.27 -12.28
CA PRO A 80 -36.06 13.68 -11.97
C PRO A 80 -37.33 14.47 -11.59
N ASP A 81 -38.50 14.02 -12.08
CA ASP A 81 -39.79 14.67 -11.86
C ASP A 81 -40.62 14.06 -10.73
N GLN A 82 -40.15 12.98 -10.10
CA GLN A 82 -40.85 12.41 -8.95
C GLN A 82 -40.42 13.10 -7.66
N PRO A 83 -41.36 13.55 -6.82
CA PRO A 83 -41.03 13.98 -5.48
C PRO A 83 -40.48 12.77 -4.73
N THR A 84 -39.19 12.79 -4.37
CA THR A 84 -38.56 11.81 -3.49
C THR A 84 -39.19 11.94 -2.11
N GLY A 85 -40.35 11.31 -1.95
CA GLY A 85 -41.06 11.23 -0.70
C GLY A 85 -40.24 10.41 0.27
N GLY A 86 -39.71 11.04 1.30
CA GLY A 86 -39.45 10.32 2.54
C GLY A 86 -40.71 9.52 2.86
N MET A 87 -40.53 8.24 3.25
CA MET A 87 -41.59 7.34 3.70
C MET A 87 -42.75 8.15 4.28
N VAL A 88 -43.81 8.33 3.49
CA VAL A 88 -45.06 8.82 4.02
C VAL A 88 -45.49 7.66 4.92
N LYS A 89 -45.18 7.76 6.22
CA LYS A 89 -45.71 6.84 7.23
C LYS A 89 -47.17 6.66 6.87
N PRO A 90 -47.66 5.42 6.64
CA PRO A 90 -49.04 5.21 6.25
C PRO A 90 -49.88 5.96 7.27
N ARG A 91 -50.53 7.03 6.82
CA ARG A 91 -51.35 7.87 7.69
C ARG A 91 -52.40 6.91 8.21
N ARG A 92 -52.30 6.52 9.49
CA ARG A 92 -53.31 5.69 10.15
C ARG A 92 -54.63 6.36 9.79
N ARG A 93 -55.50 5.65 9.07
CA ARG A 93 -56.81 6.17 8.68
C ARG A 93 -57.44 6.69 9.97
N PRO A 94 -57.80 7.98 10.08
CA PRO A 94 -58.56 8.43 11.22
C PRO A 94 -59.87 7.66 11.18
N THR A 95 -60.10 6.88 12.21
CA THR A 95 -61.38 6.23 12.47
C THR A 95 -62.44 7.33 12.46
N ARG A 96 -63.47 7.15 11.63
CA ARG A 96 -64.61 8.07 11.43
C ARG A 96 -65.06 8.76 12.73
N SER A 97 -65.06 10.08 12.75
CA SER A 97 -66.08 10.86 13.46
C SER A 97 -66.24 12.25 12.85
N PHE A 98 -67.37 12.41 12.17
CA PHE A 98 -68.22 13.58 11.95
C PHE A 98 -67.64 15.02 11.90
N VAL A 99 -67.84 15.61 10.71
CA VAL A 99 -68.49 16.90 10.43
C VAL A 99 -68.06 18.11 11.26
N THR A 100 -67.22 18.95 10.67
CA THR A 100 -67.43 20.40 10.55
C THR A 100 -66.48 20.93 9.46
N GLY A 101 -66.89 22.01 8.78
CA GLY A 101 -66.33 22.46 7.51
C GLY A 101 -64.93 23.05 7.61
N ASP A 102 -63.92 22.18 7.66
CA ASP A 102 -62.53 22.58 7.50
C ASP A 102 -62.18 22.74 6.03
N VAL A 103 -61.71 23.94 5.70
CA VAL A 103 -61.10 24.32 4.44
C VAL A 103 -60.14 23.21 4.00
N PHE A 104 -60.41 22.61 2.84
CA PHE A 104 -59.49 21.69 2.19
C PHE A 104 -58.20 22.46 1.87
N HIS A 105 -57.26 22.49 2.82
CA HIS A 105 -55.89 22.88 2.52
C HIS A 105 -55.36 21.79 1.58
N PRO A 106 -55.07 22.10 0.30
CA PRO A 106 -54.41 21.14 -0.56
C PRO A 106 -53.16 20.67 0.18
N ALA A 107 -53.00 19.36 0.32
CA ALA A 107 -51.79 18.80 0.92
C ALA A 107 -50.59 19.49 0.27
N PRO A 108 -49.64 20.03 1.05
CA PRO A 108 -48.49 20.71 0.49
C PRO A 108 -47.89 19.79 -0.56
N ARG A 109 -47.88 20.25 -1.81
CA ARG A 109 -47.27 19.49 -2.90
C ARG A 109 -45.86 19.17 -2.41
N PRO A 110 -45.45 17.89 -2.37
CA PRO A 110 -44.09 17.57 -1.97
C PRO A 110 -43.18 18.35 -2.92
N GLU A 111 -42.47 19.34 -2.38
CA GLU A 111 -41.62 20.19 -3.18
C GLU A 111 -40.58 19.27 -3.84
N LEU A 112 -40.58 19.28 -5.16
CA LEU A 112 -39.58 18.60 -5.97
C LEU A 112 -38.22 19.10 -5.47
N ASN A 113 -37.44 18.24 -4.82
CA ASN A 113 -36.16 18.66 -4.26
C ASN A 113 -35.15 18.80 -5.40
N LYS A 114 -35.23 19.92 -6.14
CA LYS A 114 -34.35 20.28 -7.25
C LYS A 114 -32.87 20.28 -6.86
N ASN A 115 -32.58 20.32 -5.56
CA ASN A 115 -31.24 20.32 -5.00
C ASN A 115 -30.73 18.93 -4.60
N LEU A 116 -31.56 17.87 -4.69
CA LEU A 116 -31.18 16.53 -4.26
C LEU A 116 -30.04 15.95 -5.12
N LEU A 117 -30.18 15.97 -6.44
CA LEU A 117 -29.20 15.39 -7.35
C LEU A 117 -27.84 16.10 -7.29
N PRO A 118 -27.76 17.46 -7.28
CA PRO A 118 -26.52 18.17 -7.01
C PRO A 118 -25.90 17.86 -5.63
N ARG A 119 -26.75 17.68 -4.59
CA ARG A 119 -26.29 17.34 -3.24
C ARG A 119 -25.69 15.94 -3.19
N LEU A 120 -26.37 14.94 -3.76
CA LEU A 120 -25.88 13.56 -3.85
C LEU A 120 -24.57 13.52 -4.65
N GLN A 121 -24.52 14.20 -5.80
CA GLN A 121 -23.29 14.30 -6.58
C GLN A 121 -22.13 14.92 -5.78
N THR A 122 -22.43 15.95 -4.97
CA THR A 122 -21.43 16.58 -4.09
C THR A 122 -20.98 15.61 -2.99
N GLN A 123 -21.88 14.83 -2.40
CA GLN A 123 -21.55 13.82 -1.40
C GLN A 123 -20.63 12.74 -1.97
N LEU A 124 -20.97 12.20 -3.15
CA LEU A 124 -20.16 11.20 -3.83
C LEU A 124 -18.74 11.72 -4.12
N ARG A 125 -18.63 12.95 -4.63
CA ARG A 125 -17.34 13.61 -4.90
C ARG A 125 -16.53 13.84 -3.63
N ASN A 126 -17.18 14.26 -2.54
CA ASN A 126 -16.51 14.51 -1.27
C ASN A 126 -16.02 13.21 -0.62
N GLY A 127 -16.81 12.13 -0.68
CA GLY A 127 -16.39 10.81 -0.21
C GLY A 127 -15.16 10.30 -0.96
N PHE A 128 -15.20 10.32 -2.29
CA PHE A 128 -14.05 9.96 -3.12
C PHE A 128 -12.81 10.83 -2.83
N ARG A 129 -12.98 12.14 -2.74
CA ARG A 129 -11.90 13.08 -2.41
C ARG A 129 -11.30 12.80 -1.03
N LYS A 130 -12.13 12.42 -0.06
CA LYS A 130 -11.66 12.03 1.28
C LYS A 130 -10.76 10.80 1.19
N SER A 131 -11.12 9.77 0.42
CA SER A 131 -10.26 8.59 0.22
C SER A 131 -8.88 8.91 -0.36
N LEU A 132 -8.80 9.91 -1.25
CA LEU A 132 -7.52 10.42 -1.78
C LEU A 132 -6.71 11.24 -0.75
N ILE A 133 -7.39 12.02 0.09
CA ILE A 133 -6.75 12.82 1.16
C ILE A 133 -6.22 11.91 2.27
N ASP A 134 -6.97 10.88 2.63
CA ASP A 134 -6.62 9.94 3.69
C ASP A 134 -5.57 8.91 3.24
N GLY A 135 -5.22 8.91 1.94
CA GLY A 135 -4.22 8.02 1.36
C GLY A 135 -4.71 6.58 1.18
N GLY A 136 -6.04 6.35 1.16
CA GLY A 136 -6.62 5.06 0.78
C GLY A 136 -6.61 4.81 -0.73
N LEU A 137 -6.48 5.88 -1.51
CA LEU A 137 -6.26 5.85 -2.96
C LEU A 137 -5.04 6.71 -3.31
N VAL A 138 -4.33 6.32 -4.36
CA VAL A 138 -3.22 7.09 -4.93
C VAL A 138 -3.59 7.56 -6.33
N ALA A 139 -3.08 8.73 -6.72
CA ALA A 139 -3.31 9.26 -8.04
C ALA A 139 -2.03 9.78 -8.69
N PHE A 140 -1.95 9.60 -10.00
CA PHE A 140 -0.89 10.08 -10.87
C PHE A 140 -1.50 10.94 -11.97
N ALA A 141 -0.79 11.99 -12.41
CA ALA A 141 -1.26 12.86 -13.48
C ALA A 141 -0.11 13.58 -14.17
N ARG A 142 -0.38 14.12 -15.35
CA ARG A 142 0.56 14.98 -16.08
C ARG A 142 0.39 16.43 -15.60
N LYS A 143 1.41 16.97 -14.93
CA LYS A 143 1.34 18.30 -14.31
C LYS A 143 1.73 19.40 -15.31
N GLY A 144 0.88 20.42 -15.45
CA GLY A 144 1.12 21.61 -16.26
C GLY A 144 0.86 21.44 -17.77
N SER A 145 1.21 20.29 -18.35
CA SER A 145 0.99 19.98 -19.76
C SER A 145 0.43 18.57 -19.95
N ALA A 146 -0.39 18.36 -20.99
CA ALA A 146 -0.85 17.03 -21.40
C ALA A 146 0.27 16.14 -21.97
N THR A 147 1.44 16.71 -22.28
CA THR A 147 2.62 15.97 -22.76
C THR A 147 3.67 15.74 -21.67
N ALA A 148 3.48 16.28 -20.46
CA ALA A 148 4.41 16.11 -19.36
C ALA A 148 4.38 14.68 -18.82
N ASP A 149 5.46 14.20 -18.20
CA ASP A 149 5.48 12.89 -17.57
C ASP A 149 4.46 12.78 -16.42
N TYR A 150 4.01 11.55 -16.16
CA TYR A 150 3.14 11.28 -15.02
C TYR A 150 3.91 11.48 -13.72
N CYS A 151 3.28 12.20 -12.79
CA CYS A 151 3.78 12.42 -11.44
C CYS A 151 2.71 12.09 -10.42
N LYS A 152 3.12 11.58 -9.25
CA LYS A 152 2.21 11.32 -8.13
C LYS A 152 1.64 12.64 -7.63
N ILE A 153 0.32 12.69 -7.47
CA ILE A 153 -0.36 13.80 -6.79
C ILE A 153 -0.32 13.51 -5.28
N PRO A 154 0.33 14.36 -4.46
CA PRO A 154 0.39 14.15 -3.01
C PRO A 154 -1.01 14.19 -2.39
N ALA A 155 -1.25 13.34 -1.38
CA ALA A 155 -2.51 13.29 -0.64
C ALA A 155 -2.97 14.68 -0.11
N SER A 156 -2.01 15.47 0.39
CA SER A 156 -2.26 16.83 0.87
C SER A 156 -2.73 17.81 -0.21
N ALA A 157 -2.31 17.62 -1.47
CA ALA A 157 -2.67 18.49 -2.58
C ALA A 157 -4.18 18.41 -2.88
N TRP A 158 -4.79 17.24 -2.66
CA TRP A 158 -6.21 17.03 -2.89
C TRP A 158 -7.12 17.98 -2.12
N LYS A 159 -6.67 18.58 -1.00
CA LYS A 159 -7.41 19.62 -0.26
C LYS A 159 -7.56 20.94 -1.04
N LYS A 160 -6.65 21.22 -1.99
CA LYS A 160 -6.61 22.44 -2.80
C LYS A 160 -7.07 22.23 -4.25
N LEU A 161 -7.16 20.98 -4.68
CA LEU A 161 -7.58 20.62 -6.04
C LEU A 161 -9.10 20.77 -6.22
N LYS A 162 -9.49 21.40 -7.34
CA LYS A 162 -10.88 21.49 -7.79
C LYS A 162 -11.06 20.62 -9.03
N PHE A 163 -12.08 19.77 -9.00
CA PHE A 163 -12.48 18.98 -10.16
C PHE A 163 -13.07 19.89 -11.23
N THR A 164 -12.48 19.90 -12.43
CA THR A 164 -13.04 20.64 -13.57
C THR A 164 -13.87 19.77 -14.47
N ASN A 165 -13.37 18.58 -14.80
CA ASN A 165 -14.08 17.64 -15.65
C ASN A 165 -13.67 16.21 -15.28
N PHE A 166 -14.66 15.41 -14.86
CA PHE A 166 -14.45 14.02 -14.46
C PHE A 166 -14.28 13.10 -15.67
N GLN A 167 -14.95 13.39 -16.79
CA GLN A 167 -14.87 12.60 -18.02
C GLN A 167 -13.48 12.71 -18.64
N THR A 168 -12.90 13.91 -18.68
CA THR A 168 -11.52 14.11 -19.16
C THR A 168 -10.48 13.95 -18.06
N SER A 169 -10.88 13.47 -16.87
CA SER A 169 -10.02 13.28 -15.70
C SER A 169 -9.06 14.45 -15.45
N THR A 170 -9.59 15.67 -15.38
CA THR A 170 -8.78 16.90 -15.26
C THR A 170 -9.11 17.65 -13.97
N VAL A 171 -8.08 18.05 -13.23
CA VAL A 171 -8.20 18.85 -12.00
C VAL A 171 -7.28 20.06 -12.02
N HIS A 172 -7.63 21.08 -11.24
CA HIS A 172 -6.84 22.29 -11.12
C HIS A 172 -6.48 22.61 -9.68
N GLU A 173 -5.24 23.05 -9.49
CA GLU A 173 -4.79 23.67 -8.25
C GLU A 173 -5.20 25.14 -8.25
N SER A 174 -5.95 25.54 -7.23
CA SER A 174 -6.41 26.92 -7.07
C SER A 174 -5.60 27.58 -5.97
N TYR A 175 -4.61 28.39 -6.35
CA TYR A 175 -3.91 29.30 -5.45
C TYR A 175 -4.39 30.73 -5.68
N PRO A 176 -4.67 31.51 -4.62
CA PRO A 176 -4.89 32.94 -4.76
C PRO A 176 -3.65 33.59 -5.40
N GLY A 177 -3.81 34.30 -6.52
CA GLY A 177 -2.74 35.08 -7.13
C GLY A 177 -1.72 34.33 -7.99
N GLN A 178 -1.84 33.00 -8.18
CA GLN A 178 -0.94 32.24 -9.07
C GLN A 178 -1.67 31.68 -10.29
N SER A 179 -0.91 31.43 -11.37
CA SER A 179 -1.41 30.71 -12.54
C SER A 179 -1.95 29.34 -12.11
N LYS A 180 -3.18 29.01 -12.50
CA LYS A 180 -3.83 27.74 -12.18
C LYS A 180 -3.00 26.58 -12.76
N ILE A 181 -2.32 25.84 -11.90
CA ILE A 181 -1.65 24.59 -12.30
C ILE A 181 -2.74 23.57 -12.65
N ARG A 182 -2.69 23.04 -13.86
CA ARG A 182 -3.61 22.00 -14.34
C ARG A 182 -2.93 20.63 -14.25
N TYR A 183 -3.67 19.65 -13.76
CA TYR A 183 -3.28 18.24 -13.82
C TYR A 183 -4.16 17.56 -14.87
N HIS A 184 -3.51 17.03 -15.91
CA HIS A 184 -4.13 16.35 -17.03
C HIS A 184 -4.09 14.84 -16.83
N GLU A 185 -5.07 14.14 -17.39
CA GLU A 185 -5.13 12.67 -17.42
C GLU A 185 -4.94 12.05 -16.02
N VAL A 186 -5.68 12.51 -15.02
CA VAL A 186 -5.56 11.96 -13.68
C VAL A 186 -5.98 10.49 -13.66
N ARG A 187 -5.05 9.62 -13.26
CA ARG A 187 -5.22 8.17 -13.09
C ARG A 187 -5.21 7.84 -11.62
N VAL A 188 -6.20 7.08 -11.17
CA VAL A 188 -6.40 6.72 -9.76
C VAL A 188 -6.22 5.23 -9.59
N PHE A 189 -5.61 4.83 -8.49
CA PHE A 189 -5.26 3.45 -8.19
C PHE A 189 -5.63 3.10 -6.75
N PRO A 190 -6.09 1.86 -6.52
CA PRO A 190 -5.97 1.24 -5.21
C PRO A 190 -4.50 0.99 -4.89
N LEU A 191 -4.14 0.98 -3.59
CA LEU A 191 -2.75 1.02 -3.16
C LEU A 191 -1.90 -0.14 -3.72
N MET A 192 -2.38 -1.38 -3.68
CA MET A 192 -1.65 -2.54 -4.20
C MET A 192 -1.45 -2.54 -5.73
N ARG A 193 -2.27 -1.79 -6.47
CA ARG A 193 -2.18 -1.68 -7.95
C ARG A 193 -1.46 -0.41 -8.38
N SER A 194 -1.11 0.45 -7.44
CA SER A 194 -0.43 1.71 -7.74
C SER A 194 0.98 1.46 -8.28
N PRO A 195 1.50 2.31 -9.17
CA PRO A 195 2.87 2.23 -9.66
C PRO A 195 3.94 2.19 -8.55
N ASP A 196 3.64 2.80 -7.40
CA ASP A 196 4.49 2.87 -6.22
C ASP A 196 4.10 1.86 -5.13
N ALA A 197 3.37 0.79 -5.48
CA ALA A 197 2.96 -0.24 -4.53
C ALA A 197 4.15 -0.89 -3.82
N ILE A 198 5.28 -1.09 -4.53
CA ILE A 198 6.50 -1.68 -3.95
C ILE A 198 7.03 -0.80 -2.82
N ASP A 199 7.18 0.50 -3.06
CA ASP A 199 7.66 1.45 -2.07
C ASP A 199 6.74 1.47 -0.84
N GLN A 200 5.42 1.38 -1.07
CA GLN A 200 4.45 1.31 0.02
C GLN A 200 4.59 0.03 0.84
N ILE A 201 4.70 -1.13 0.20
CA ILE A 201 4.87 -2.43 0.88
C ILE A 201 6.17 -2.43 1.70
N VAL A 202 7.28 -2.00 1.11
CA VAL A 202 8.60 -1.97 1.76
C VAL A 202 8.64 -0.95 2.90
N SER A 203 7.99 0.21 2.75
CA SER A 203 7.92 1.19 3.84
C SER A 203 7.13 0.71 5.06
N ILE A 204 6.18 -0.21 4.88
CA ILE A 204 5.43 -0.83 5.97
C ILE A 204 6.24 -2.00 6.57
N SER A 205 6.95 -2.76 5.72
CA SER A 205 7.78 -3.95 5.96
C SER A 205 7.08 -5.14 6.64
N ASP A 206 6.20 -4.88 7.59
CA ASP A 206 5.41 -5.84 8.35
C ASP A 206 4.25 -6.41 7.49
N PRO A 207 4.25 -7.73 7.19
CA PRO A 207 3.27 -8.34 6.31
C PRO A 207 1.83 -8.24 6.81
N GLY A 208 1.60 -8.41 8.12
CA GLY A 208 0.28 -8.25 8.74
C GLY A 208 -0.30 -6.85 8.49
N ARG A 209 0.51 -5.82 8.70
CA ARG A 209 0.13 -4.42 8.39
C ARG A 209 -0.01 -4.16 6.90
N VAL A 210 0.82 -4.76 6.04
CA VAL A 210 0.67 -4.68 4.58
C VAL A 210 -0.67 -5.24 4.16
N PHE A 211 -1.03 -6.43 4.65
CA PHE A 211 -2.30 -7.07 4.36
C PHE A 211 -3.47 -6.26 4.89
N GLN A 212 -3.42 -5.83 6.16
CA GLN A 212 -4.47 -5.03 6.75
C GLN A 212 -4.67 -3.71 6.01
N LYS A 213 -3.60 -2.98 5.71
CA LYS A 213 -3.67 -1.62 5.17
C LYS A 213 -3.92 -1.59 3.66
N LEU A 214 -3.26 -2.46 2.90
CA LEU A 214 -3.29 -2.39 1.43
C LEU A 214 -4.30 -3.36 0.79
N ILE A 215 -4.72 -4.40 1.51
CA ILE A 215 -5.64 -5.43 1.01
C ILE A 215 -7.00 -5.32 1.71
N LEU A 216 -7.05 -5.47 3.05
CA LEU A 216 -8.32 -5.50 3.78
C LEU A 216 -9.00 -4.13 3.93
N ARG A 217 -8.22 -3.05 3.99
CA ARG A 217 -8.71 -1.66 4.03
C ARG A 217 -8.76 -1.01 2.64
N ASP A 218 -8.75 -1.81 1.57
CA ASP A 218 -8.94 -1.31 0.22
C ASP A 218 -10.31 -0.65 0.07
N VAL A 219 -10.33 0.55 -0.53
CA VAL A 219 -11.53 1.39 -0.62
C VAL A 219 -12.59 0.76 -1.54
N GLU A 220 -12.19 0.12 -2.63
CA GLU A 220 -13.11 -0.56 -3.56
C GLU A 220 -13.72 -1.79 -2.87
N PHE A 221 -12.91 -2.53 -2.12
CA PHE A 221 -13.37 -3.67 -1.33
C PHE A 221 -14.36 -3.25 -0.23
N GLY A 222 -14.06 -2.18 0.52
CA GLY A 222 -14.97 -1.64 1.54
C GLY A 222 -16.31 -1.19 0.94
N ALA A 223 -16.28 -0.48 -0.18
CA ALA A 223 -17.49 -0.06 -0.90
C ALA A 223 -18.32 -1.26 -1.40
N ALA A 224 -17.68 -2.33 -1.86
CA ALA A 224 -18.36 -3.56 -2.25
C ALA A 224 -19.04 -4.27 -1.07
N LEU A 225 -18.38 -4.34 0.08
CA LEU A 225 -18.94 -4.92 1.32
C LEU A 225 -20.15 -4.13 1.84
N ASP A 226 -20.07 -2.80 1.86
CA ASP A 226 -21.19 -1.94 2.29
C ASP A 226 -22.42 -2.16 1.38
N GLY A 227 -22.18 -2.38 0.09
CA GLY A 227 -23.22 -2.74 -0.86
C GLY A 227 -23.98 -4.04 -0.56
N ILE A 228 -23.29 -5.05 -0.02
CA ILE A 228 -23.92 -6.34 0.36
C ILE A 228 -24.81 -6.15 1.59
N ARG A 229 -24.35 -5.37 2.57
CA ARG A 229 -25.08 -5.10 3.82
C ARG A 229 -26.41 -4.42 3.57
N GLU A 230 -26.44 -3.45 2.67
CA GLU A 230 -27.66 -2.76 2.26
C GLU A 230 -28.66 -3.67 1.54
N GLY A 231 -28.17 -4.74 0.91
CA GLY A 231 -28.98 -5.80 0.32
C GLY A 231 -29.76 -6.64 1.34
N GLY A 232 -29.53 -6.43 2.64
CA GLY A 232 -30.19 -7.16 3.72
C GLY A 232 -29.50 -8.46 4.11
N ASP A 233 -28.29 -8.72 3.57
CA ASP A 233 -27.51 -9.89 3.97
C ASP A 233 -26.75 -9.61 5.27
N THR A 234 -27.37 -10.02 6.37
CA THR A 234 -26.82 -9.85 7.73
C THR A 234 -25.68 -10.82 8.04
N ARG A 235 -25.41 -11.83 7.20
CA ARG A 235 -24.29 -12.77 7.43
C ARG A 235 -22.94 -12.08 7.27
N HIS A 236 -22.87 -11.07 6.39
CA HIS A 236 -21.69 -10.22 6.19
C HIS A 236 -21.60 -9.01 7.15
N SER A 237 -22.53 -8.91 8.12
CA SER A 237 -22.50 -7.82 9.11
C SER A 237 -21.27 -7.87 10.03
N ASN A 238 -20.63 -9.04 10.17
CA ASN A 238 -19.37 -9.20 10.92
C ASN A 238 -18.13 -8.71 10.16
N LEU A 239 -18.21 -8.47 8.85
CA LEU A 239 -17.12 -7.99 8.01
C LEU A 239 -17.09 -6.45 7.95
N SER A 240 -17.08 -5.78 9.10
CA SER A 240 -17.01 -4.30 9.10
C SER A 240 -15.59 -3.84 8.80
N MET A 241 -15.48 -2.72 8.06
CA MET A 241 -14.22 -2.01 7.88
C MET A 241 -13.56 -1.78 9.25
N GLY A 242 -12.49 -2.53 9.53
CA GLY A 242 -11.72 -2.43 10.78
C GLY A 242 -11.95 -3.56 11.79
N TYR A 243 -12.92 -4.45 11.60
CA TYR A 243 -13.14 -5.63 12.44
C TYR A 243 -13.07 -6.90 11.59
N PHE A 244 -11.91 -7.14 10.99
CA PHE A 244 -11.49 -8.50 10.66
C PHE A 244 -11.05 -9.27 11.91
N GLY A 245 -11.40 -8.85 13.13
CA GLY A 245 -10.92 -9.47 14.37
C GLY A 245 -11.20 -10.98 14.51
N GLN A 246 -12.17 -11.53 13.75
CA GLN A 246 -12.39 -12.98 13.65
C GLN A 246 -11.43 -13.70 12.67
N TYR A 247 -10.76 -12.94 11.81
CA TYR A 247 -9.80 -13.37 10.78
C TYR A 247 -8.37 -12.87 11.02
N ASP A 248 -8.14 -11.92 11.93
CA ASP A 248 -6.80 -11.40 12.23
C ASP A 248 -5.86 -12.56 12.61
N GLY A 249 -6.36 -13.56 13.35
CA GLY A 249 -5.64 -14.79 13.69
C GLY A 249 -5.75 -15.96 12.72
N GLN A 250 -6.46 -15.80 11.59
CA GLN A 250 -6.60 -16.89 10.63
C GLN A 250 -5.41 -16.93 9.69
N CYS A 251 -5.01 -18.15 9.32
CA CYS A 251 -4.04 -18.38 8.28
C CYS A 251 -4.71 -18.24 6.90
N TRP A 252 -3.99 -17.66 5.95
CA TRP A 252 -4.47 -17.44 4.59
C TRP A 252 -3.66 -18.23 3.58
N PRO A 253 -4.28 -18.84 2.55
CA PRO A 253 -3.54 -19.63 1.59
C PRO A 253 -2.62 -18.75 0.75
N VAL A 254 -1.38 -19.19 0.55
CA VAL A 254 -0.38 -18.48 -0.24
C VAL A 254 -0.42 -18.91 -1.70
N GLY A 255 -0.60 -20.22 -1.95
CA GLY A 255 -0.71 -20.77 -3.29
C GLY A 255 -2.12 -20.61 -3.86
N THR A 256 -2.46 -19.44 -4.40
CA THR A 256 -3.63 -19.32 -5.27
C THR A 256 -3.30 -19.99 -6.60
N SER A 257 -3.94 -21.12 -6.94
CA SER A 257 -3.70 -21.70 -8.26
C SER A 257 -4.16 -20.70 -9.33
N GLU A 258 -3.47 -20.66 -10.47
CA GLU A 258 -3.78 -19.74 -11.59
C GLU A 258 -5.25 -19.79 -12.02
N ALA A 259 -5.92 -20.91 -11.72
CA ALA A 259 -7.37 -20.97 -11.66
C ALA A 259 -7.85 -20.46 -10.29
N GLY A 260 -8.03 -19.15 -10.15
CA GLY A 260 -8.78 -18.51 -9.04
C GLY A 260 -10.22 -19.00 -8.85
N SER A 261 -10.59 -20.11 -9.49
CA SER A 261 -11.85 -20.83 -9.44
C SER A 261 -11.73 -22.26 -8.88
N SER A 262 -10.53 -22.86 -8.81
CA SER A 262 -10.37 -24.28 -8.47
C SER A 262 -10.37 -24.55 -6.97
N TRP A 263 -9.77 -23.66 -6.16
CA TRP A 263 -9.82 -23.74 -4.69
C TRP A 263 -11.23 -23.58 -4.13
N PHE A 264 -12.12 -22.94 -4.90
CA PHE A 264 -13.52 -22.70 -4.52
C PHE A 264 -14.49 -23.72 -5.12
N ARG A 265 -13.94 -24.72 -5.82
CA ARG A 265 -14.69 -25.86 -6.37
C ARG A 265 -14.28 -27.20 -5.75
N SER A 266 -13.26 -27.24 -4.90
CA SER A 266 -13.00 -28.40 -4.04
C SER A 266 -14.08 -28.50 -2.95
N ASP A 267 -14.18 -29.70 -2.37
CA ASP A 267 -15.22 -30.17 -1.44
C ASP A 267 -15.69 -29.10 -0.44
N GLU A 268 -16.98 -29.15 -0.10
CA GLU A 268 -17.62 -28.22 0.87
C GLU A 268 -16.88 -28.14 2.22
N SER A 269 -16.08 -29.14 2.59
CA SER A 269 -15.26 -29.13 3.80
C SER A 269 -14.07 -28.17 3.75
N GLU A 270 -13.41 -27.97 2.60
CA GLU A 270 -12.26 -27.04 2.50
C GLU A 270 -12.70 -25.57 2.44
N LYS A 271 -13.94 -25.32 2.02
CA LYS A 271 -14.54 -23.96 2.01
C LYS A 271 -14.80 -23.41 3.42
N ALA A 272 -15.02 -24.28 4.39
CA ALA A 272 -15.31 -23.89 5.77
C ALA A 272 -14.08 -23.31 6.51
N ASP A 273 -12.87 -23.70 6.09
CA ASP A 273 -11.63 -23.38 6.80
C ASP A 273 -10.87 -22.17 6.24
N SER A 274 -11.31 -21.60 5.12
CA SER A 274 -10.66 -20.42 4.52
C SER A 274 -11.48 -19.16 4.79
N PRO A 275 -10.86 -18.05 5.24
CA PRO A 275 -11.49 -16.73 5.33
C PRO A 275 -12.23 -16.32 4.06
N VAL A 276 -11.73 -16.76 2.90
CA VAL A 276 -12.31 -16.47 1.58
C VAL A 276 -13.48 -17.40 1.25
N GLY A 277 -13.47 -18.65 1.74
CA GLY A 277 -14.57 -19.60 1.56
C GLY A 277 -15.84 -19.17 2.30
N PHE A 278 -15.69 -18.56 3.49
CA PHE A 278 -16.79 -17.93 4.22
C PHE A 278 -17.42 -16.75 3.45
N LEU A 279 -16.62 -16.00 2.68
CA LEU A 279 -17.14 -14.90 1.85
C LEU A 279 -17.95 -15.44 0.65
N LEU A 280 -17.60 -16.61 0.13
CA LEU A 280 -18.13 -17.15 -1.14
C LEU A 280 -19.36 -18.07 -1.01
N SER A 281 -19.87 -18.32 0.20
CA SER A 281 -20.86 -19.39 0.40
C SER A 281 -22.25 -19.12 -0.17
N ASP A 282 -22.59 -17.90 -0.60
CA ASP A 282 -23.90 -17.61 -1.20
C ASP A 282 -23.78 -16.91 -2.56
N LYS A 283 -23.75 -17.73 -3.62
CA LYS A 283 -23.79 -17.29 -5.01
C LYS A 283 -25.23 -17.03 -5.47
N GLU A 284 -25.84 -15.93 -5.03
CA GLU A 284 -27.00 -15.40 -5.75
C GLU A 284 -26.92 -13.89 -6.00
N LYS A 285 -26.65 -13.55 -7.27
CA LYS A 285 -27.01 -12.33 -8.01
C LYS A 285 -26.08 -11.11 -7.95
N SER A 286 -25.27 -11.02 -9.02
CA SER A 286 -25.05 -9.82 -9.87
C SER A 286 -24.41 -8.55 -9.28
N SER A 287 -23.45 -8.68 -8.37
CA SER A 287 -22.59 -7.56 -7.96
C SER A 287 -21.11 -7.90 -8.13
N PRO A 288 -20.20 -6.93 -8.41
CA PRO A 288 -18.77 -7.20 -8.31
C PRO A 288 -18.50 -7.77 -6.92
N GLN A 289 -18.12 -9.04 -6.93
CA GLN A 289 -17.96 -9.87 -5.75
C GLN A 289 -16.75 -9.30 -4.98
N PRO A 290 -16.92 -8.78 -3.74
CA PRO A 290 -15.81 -8.27 -2.93
C PRO A 290 -14.65 -9.28 -2.84
N GLU A 291 -14.96 -10.56 -2.99
CA GLU A 291 -14.01 -11.66 -3.09
C GLU A 291 -13.09 -11.55 -4.30
N ALA A 292 -13.61 -11.13 -5.46
CA ALA A 292 -12.81 -10.91 -6.65
C ALA A 292 -11.83 -9.75 -6.45
N ILE A 293 -12.26 -8.68 -5.77
CA ILE A 293 -11.39 -7.55 -5.43
C ILE A 293 -10.31 -8.02 -4.44
N LEU A 294 -10.70 -8.70 -3.36
CA LEU A 294 -9.76 -9.22 -2.37
C LEU A 294 -8.73 -10.15 -3.01
N PHE A 295 -9.18 -11.10 -3.83
CA PHE A 295 -8.34 -12.05 -4.55
C PHE A 295 -7.38 -11.34 -5.51
N ASP A 296 -7.85 -10.34 -6.24
CA ASP A 296 -7.02 -9.50 -7.11
C ASP A 296 -5.86 -8.86 -6.34
N ARG A 297 -6.14 -8.32 -5.15
CA ARG A 297 -5.13 -7.65 -4.31
C ARG A 297 -4.13 -8.63 -3.69
N ILE A 298 -4.61 -9.78 -3.20
CA ILE A 298 -3.74 -10.85 -2.69
C ILE A 298 -2.82 -11.35 -3.79
N ASN A 299 -3.35 -11.60 -4.99
CA ASN A 299 -2.56 -12.07 -6.12
C ASN A 299 -1.50 -11.07 -6.56
N CYS A 300 -1.77 -9.76 -6.47
CA CYS A 300 -0.75 -8.75 -6.69
C CYS A 300 0.41 -8.88 -5.70
N LEU A 301 0.12 -9.03 -4.40
CA LEU A 301 1.18 -9.23 -3.41
C LEU A 301 1.96 -10.52 -3.69
N MET A 302 1.25 -11.61 -3.96
CA MET A 302 1.87 -12.91 -4.25
C MET A 302 2.69 -12.88 -5.55
N SER A 303 2.26 -12.18 -6.60
CA SER A 303 3.07 -12.06 -7.82
C SER A 303 4.38 -11.31 -7.54
N LEU A 304 4.33 -10.22 -6.75
CA LEU A 304 5.53 -9.46 -6.38
C LEU A 304 6.55 -10.33 -5.61
N LEU A 305 6.07 -11.19 -4.72
CA LEU A 305 6.91 -12.14 -3.96
C LEU A 305 7.45 -13.28 -4.83
N ARG A 306 6.62 -13.83 -5.72
CA ARG A 306 7.01 -14.93 -6.63
C ARG A 306 8.05 -14.50 -7.65
N ASP A 307 7.85 -13.34 -8.25
CA ASP A 307 8.78 -12.77 -9.23
C ASP A 307 10.05 -12.25 -8.53
N GLY A 308 10.00 -12.10 -7.20
CA GLY A 308 11.08 -11.58 -6.37
C GLY A 308 11.36 -10.12 -6.65
N THR A 309 10.32 -9.36 -6.97
CA THR A 309 10.36 -7.89 -6.95
C THR A 309 10.43 -7.40 -5.50
N ILE A 310 9.73 -8.12 -4.62
CA ILE A 310 9.80 -7.99 -3.17
C ILE A 310 10.35 -9.31 -2.64
N GLU A 311 11.30 -9.22 -1.72
CA GLU A 311 11.84 -10.37 -1.00
C GLU A 311 11.26 -10.40 0.40
N ALA A 312 11.12 -11.61 0.94
CA ALA A 312 10.61 -11.85 2.27
C ALA A 312 11.66 -12.60 3.07
N PHE A 313 11.83 -12.20 4.31
CA PHE A 313 12.78 -12.79 5.27
C PHE A 313 12.00 -13.18 6.51
N GLY A 314 12.47 -14.20 7.21
CA GLY A 314 11.90 -14.59 8.49
C GLY A 314 12.85 -15.50 9.25
N GLN A 315 12.59 -15.68 10.53
CA GLN A 315 13.29 -16.65 11.33
C GLN A 315 12.81 -18.05 10.97
N ASN A 316 13.69 -18.85 10.38
CA ASN A 316 13.38 -20.22 10.00
C ASN A 316 13.19 -21.08 11.26
N ALA A 317 12.02 -21.69 11.41
CA ALA A 317 11.64 -22.41 12.62
C ALA A 317 12.55 -23.63 12.92
N ARG A 318 13.23 -24.18 11.92
CA ARG A 318 14.15 -25.33 12.09
C ARG A 318 15.56 -24.89 12.48
N SER A 319 16.09 -23.87 11.82
CA SER A 319 17.48 -23.41 12.05
C SER A 319 17.58 -22.35 13.14
N GLY A 320 16.49 -21.64 13.43
CA GLY A 320 16.46 -20.44 14.27
C GLY A 320 17.16 -19.24 13.65
N GLN A 321 17.65 -19.35 12.40
CA GLN A 321 18.36 -18.28 11.70
C GLN A 321 17.42 -17.42 10.87
N LEU A 322 17.82 -16.18 10.64
CA LEU A 322 17.11 -15.27 9.75
C LEU A 322 17.52 -15.61 8.31
N ASP A 323 16.59 -16.21 7.56
CA ASP A 323 16.83 -16.70 6.21
C ASP A 323 15.85 -16.02 5.22
N PRO A 324 16.26 -15.81 3.95
CA PRO A 324 15.33 -15.45 2.89
C PRO A 324 14.34 -16.59 2.65
N ILE A 325 13.06 -16.25 2.53
CA ILE A 325 12.01 -17.20 2.21
C ILE A 325 12.08 -17.52 0.71
N PRO A 326 12.24 -18.80 0.31
CA PRO A 326 12.40 -19.16 -1.09
C PRO A 326 11.18 -18.75 -1.94
N ARG A 327 11.42 -18.16 -3.12
CA ARG A 327 10.35 -17.66 -4.01
C ARG A 327 9.33 -18.74 -4.40
N THR A 328 9.79 -19.99 -4.53
CA THR A 328 8.95 -21.15 -4.85
C THR A 328 7.92 -21.47 -3.77
N TRP A 329 8.14 -21.03 -2.53
CA TRP A 329 7.22 -21.26 -1.43
C TRP A 329 5.96 -20.40 -1.53
N TRP A 330 6.03 -19.28 -2.25
CA TRP A 330 4.87 -18.43 -2.55
C TRP A 330 3.95 -19.01 -3.64
N ASN A 331 4.34 -20.14 -4.24
CA ASN A 331 3.51 -20.92 -5.17
C ASN A 331 2.97 -22.22 -4.57
N ASN A 332 3.37 -22.56 -3.33
CA ASN A 332 3.01 -23.83 -2.76
C ASN A 332 1.59 -23.76 -2.14
N LYS A 333 0.71 -24.63 -2.62
CA LYS A 333 -0.66 -24.78 -2.11
C LYS A 333 -0.73 -25.18 -0.63
N ASP A 334 0.29 -25.88 -0.15
CA ASP A 334 0.32 -26.34 1.25
C ASP A 334 0.79 -25.24 2.21
N ASN A 335 1.27 -24.11 1.68
CA ASN A 335 1.76 -23.00 2.46
C ASN A 335 0.67 -21.96 2.73
N TRP A 336 0.65 -21.47 3.96
CA TRP A 336 -0.33 -20.54 4.47
C TRP A 336 0.37 -19.43 5.26
N PHE A 337 -0.15 -18.21 5.17
CA PHE A 337 0.39 -17.05 5.86
C PHE A 337 -0.51 -16.66 7.03
N CYS A 338 0.02 -16.69 8.25
CA CYS A 338 -0.65 -16.20 9.44
C CYS A 338 -0.30 -14.72 9.65
N PHE A 339 -1.26 -13.82 9.41
CA PHE A 339 -1.01 -12.38 9.53
C PHE A 339 -0.90 -11.89 10.97
N GLU A 340 -1.56 -12.51 11.95
CA GLU A 340 -1.43 -12.15 13.38
C GLU A 340 0.00 -12.35 13.89
N HIS A 341 0.62 -13.46 13.51
CA HIS A 341 1.96 -13.82 13.98
C HIS A 341 3.06 -13.44 12.98
N ASN A 342 2.70 -12.88 11.82
CA ASN A 342 3.61 -12.67 10.70
C ASN A 342 4.41 -13.95 10.36
N SER A 343 3.74 -15.10 10.32
CA SER A 343 4.39 -16.39 10.15
C SER A 343 3.95 -17.06 8.85
N LEU A 344 4.87 -17.79 8.22
CA LEU A 344 4.56 -18.68 7.10
C LEU A 344 4.51 -20.09 7.64
N CYS A 345 3.37 -20.74 7.47
CA CYS A 345 3.05 -22.05 7.98
C CYS A 345 2.84 -23.04 6.83
N LYS A 346 3.01 -24.33 7.11
CA LYS A 346 2.55 -25.43 6.25
C LYS A 346 1.33 -26.07 6.87
N LYS A 347 0.29 -26.33 6.08
CA LYS A 347 -0.84 -27.18 6.51
C LYS A 347 -0.36 -28.63 6.55
N ASP A 348 -0.46 -29.27 7.71
CA ASP A 348 -0.12 -30.68 7.92
C ASP A 348 -1.40 -31.49 8.18
N GLU A 349 -1.54 -32.61 7.49
CA GLU A 349 -2.72 -33.48 7.56
C GLU A 349 -2.75 -34.17 8.94
N GLY A 350 -3.49 -33.59 9.88
CA GLY A 350 -3.73 -34.15 11.22
C GLY A 350 -3.07 -33.40 12.38
N GLN A 351 -2.16 -32.45 12.12
CA GLN A 351 -1.52 -31.63 13.17
C GLN A 351 -1.86 -30.13 13.08
N GLY A 352 -2.61 -29.71 12.06
CA GLY A 352 -2.98 -28.30 11.88
C GLY A 352 -1.91 -27.53 11.10
N PHE A 353 -1.52 -26.35 11.59
CA PHE A 353 -0.52 -25.51 10.95
C PHE A 353 0.83 -25.63 11.65
N VAL A 354 1.88 -25.95 10.88
CA VAL A 354 3.26 -26.00 11.36
C VAL A 354 4.00 -24.77 10.88
N THR A 355 4.51 -23.94 11.79
CA THR A 355 5.30 -22.76 11.44
C THR A 355 6.60 -23.15 10.74
N LEU A 356 6.85 -22.55 9.57
CA LEU A 356 8.09 -22.71 8.82
C LEU A 356 9.02 -21.51 9.00
N PHE A 357 8.43 -20.31 8.98
CA PHE A 357 9.11 -19.05 9.22
C PHE A 357 8.28 -18.19 10.16
N ASP A 358 8.94 -17.49 11.07
CA ASP A 358 8.32 -16.57 12.01
C ASP A 358 8.90 -15.16 11.90
N GLY A 359 8.15 -14.16 12.36
CA GLY A 359 8.59 -12.75 12.35
C GLY A 359 8.95 -12.24 10.95
N ILE A 360 8.11 -12.55 9.96
CA ILE A 360 8.38 -12.25 8.55
C ILE A 360 8.36 -10.75 8.31
N TYR A 361 9.25 -10.28 7.44
CA TYR A 361 9.23 -8.91 6.93
C TYR A 361 9.61 -8.86 5.44
N PHE A 362 9.24 -7.76 4.78
CA PHE A 362 9.45 -7.51 3.36
C PHE A 362 10.53 -6.46 3.09
N GLU A 363 11.34 -6.70 2.06
CA GLU A 363 12.33 -5.77 1.54
C GLU A 363 12.27 -5.69 0.00
N ALA A 364 12.77 -4.58 -0.57
CA ALA A 364 12.97 -4.48 -2.01
C ALA A 364 14.16 -5.35 -2.42
N ALA A 365 14.02 -6.12 -3.51
CA ALA A 365 15.11 -6.98 -3.99
C ALA A 365 16.41 -6.22 -4.31
N ASP A 366 16.29 -4.97 -4.74
CA ASP A 366 17.44 -4.11 -5.10
C ASP A 366 18.21 -3.58 -3.87
N ASN A 367 17.66 -3.71 -2.66
CA ASN A 367 18.28 -3.24 -1.42
C ASN A 367 19.15 -4.30 -0.74
N GLN A 368 19.28 -5.51 -1.28
CA GLN A 368 20.22 -6.47 -0.74
C GLN A 368 21.66 -5.97 -0.93
N PRO A 369 22.43 -5.72 0.14
CA PRO A 369 23.87 -5.69 0.00
C PRO A 369 24.28 -7.05 -0.56
N ALA A 370 25.06 -7.08 -1.64
CA ALA A 370 25.46 -8.31 -2.32
C ALA A 370 26.09 -9.30 -1.31
N LEU A 371 25.26 -10.14 -0.69
CA LEU A 371 25.68 -11.24 0.16
C LEU A 371 26.15 -12.33 -0.80
N SER A 372 27.43 -12.19 -1.17
CA SER A 372 28.34 -13.16 -1.79
C SER A 372 27.71 -14.48 -2.25
N ALA A 373 27.61 -14.61 -3.58
CA ALA A 373 27.18 -15.79 -4.32
C ALA A 373 28.18 -16.99 -4.26
N ASP A 374 28.78 -17.26 -3.10
CA ASP A 374 29.80 -18.32 -2.92
C ASP A 374 29.29 -19.57 -2.19
N VAL A 375 27.97 -19.77 -2.06
CA VAL A 375 27.41 -20.98 -1.43
C VAL A 375 26.92 -21.97 -2.49
N ALA A 376 27.86 -22.53 -3.25
CA ALA A 376 27.60 -23.67 -4.16
C ALA A 376 28.50 -24.88 -3.89
N THR A 377 29.27 -24.91 -2.80
CA THR A 377 30.01 -26.13 -2.41
C THR A 377 29.80 -26.44 -0.93
N GLY A 378 29.26 -27.64 -0.68
CA GLY A 378 28.91 -28.13 0.66
C GLY A 378 30.13 -28.40 1.53
N ALA A 379 30.58 -27.37 2.24
CA ALA A 379 31.30 -27.50 3.49
C ALA A 379 30.52 -26.75 4.58
N PRO A 380 30.42 -27.27 5.81
CA PRO A 380 29.79 -26.55 6.91
C PRO A 380 30.61 -25.29 7.18
N ILE A 381 30.15 -24.15 6.66
CA ILE A 381 30.67 -22.84 7.02
C ILE A 381 30.14 -22.58 8.44
N GLN A 382 30.97 -22.88 9.43
CA GLN A 382 30.87 -22.17 10.71
C GLN A 382 30.99 -20.69 10.36
N MET A 383 29.86 -19.98 10.39
CA MET A 383 29.85 -18.53 10.36
C MET A 383 30.61 -18.04 11.59
N LYS A 384 31.91 -17.85 11.42
CA LYS A 384 32.65 -16.92 12.27
C LYS A 384 32.02 -15.58 12.01
N ALA A 385 31.25 -15.11 12.99
CA ALA A 385 30.78 -13.74 13.08
C ALA A 385 31.91 -12.83 12.59
N GLU A 386 31.60 -11.96 11.62
CA GLU A 386 32.50 -10.89 11.25
C GLU A 386 32.86 -10.18 12.55
N ARG A 387 34.13 -10.34 12.95
CA ARG A 387 34.69 -9.61 14.07
C ARG A 387 34.57 -8.14 13.70
N ASN A 388 33.60 -7.46 14.31
CA ASN A 388 33.66 -6.02 14.51
C ASN A 388 35.10 -5.69 14.89
N LYS A 389 35.74 -4.85 14.06
CA LYS A 389 37.12 -4.40 14.29
C LYS A 389 37.18 -3.65 15.62
N GLY A 390 37.39 -4.38 16.72
CA GLY A 390 37.80 -3.87 18.02
C GLY A 390 36.90 -2.85 18.72
N GLY A 391 35.62 -2.72 18.35
CA GLY A 391 34.69 -1.82 19.03
C GLY A 391 33.93 -2.54 20.15
N ARG A 392 33.92 -1.97 21.36
CA ARG A 392 32.98 -2.39 22.42
C ARG A 392 31.55 -2.27 21.85
N PRO A 393 30.65 -3.25 22.08
CA PRO A 393 29.26 -3.14 21.65
C PRO A 393 28.67 -1.80 22.10
N PRO A 394 27.84 -1.14 21.27
CA PRO A 394 27.21 0.10 21.66
C PRO A 394 26.39 -0.13 22.93
N GLU A 395 26.61 0.71 23.93
CA GLU A 395 25.99 0.61 25.26
C GLU A 395 24.47 0.82 25.21
N TYR A 396 23.98 1.49 24.17
CA TYR A 396 22.58 1.88 23.99
C TYR A 396 22.11 1.59 22.57
N ASP A 397 20.86 1.14 22.44
CA ASP A 397 20.18 0.99 21.15
C ASP A 397 19.60 2.33 20.70
N TRP A 398 20.45 3.14 20.06
CA TRP A 398 20.06 4.45 19.53
C TRP A 398 19.11 4.34 18.34
N GLU A 399 19.07 3.21 17.63
CA GLU A 399 18.15 3.02 16.49
C GLU A 399 16.71 2.81 16.97
N ALA A 400 16.52 1.99 18.01
CA ALA A 400 15.22 1.81 18.65
C ALA A 400 14.65 3.15 19.16
N MET A 401 15.50 3.99 19.77
CA MET A 401 15.14 5.33 20.21
C MET A 401 14.66 6.22 19.04
N VAL A 402 15.36 6.19 17.89
CA VAL A 402 14.96 6.98 16.71
C VAL A 402 13.61 6.52 16.16
N ARG A 403 13.36 5.21 16.11
CA ARG A 403 12.05 4.67 15.68
C ARG A 403 10.93 5.11 16.63
N HIS A 404 11.20 5.16 17.93
CA HIS A 404 10.26 5.69 18.93
C HIS A 404 9.92 7.16 18.67
N LEU A 405 10.92 8.02 18.46
CA LEU A 405 10.69 9.43 18.14
C LEU A 405 9.94 9.63 16.81
N MET A 406 10.22 8.82 15.79
CA MET A 406 9.49 8.86 14.52
C MET A 406 8.02 8.47 14.68
N LYS A 407 7.73 7.49 15.54
CA LYS A 407 6.36 7.09 15.87
C LYS A 407 5.60 8.25 16.53
N ILE A 408 6.20 8.91 17.54
CA ILE A 408 5.60 10.07 18.22
C ILE A 408 5.39 11.24 17.25
N ALA A 409 6.35 11.48 16.35
CA ALA A 409 6.23 12.51 15.31
C ALA A 409 5.11 12.20 14.31
N HIS A 410 4.94 10.94 13.91
CA HIS A 410 3.85 10.51 13.05
C HIS A 410 2.47 10.73 13.70
N GLU A 411 2.39 10.56 15.02
CA GLU A 411 1.18 10.80 15.81
C GLU A 411 0.92 12.30 16.07
N GLY A 412 1.81 13.20 15.65
CA GLY A 412 1.68 14.64 15.85
C GLY A 412 1.97 15.10 17.29
N ASN A 413 2.52 14.22 18.13
CA ASN A 413 2.77 14.46 19.55
C ASN A 413 4.25 14.76 19.86
N LEU A 414 5.08 15.02 18.83
CA LEU A 414 6.51 15.30 19.05
C LEU A 414 6.65 16.65 19.78
N PRO A 415 7.33 16.71 20.94
CA PRO A 415 7.52 17.96 21.64
C PRO A 415 8.22 19.00 20.75
N GLU A 416 7.65 20.21 20.72
CA GLU A 416 8.18 21.32 19.92
C GLU A 416 9.51 21.83 20.48
N SER A 417 9.67 21.80 21.81
CA SER A 417 10.90 22.26 22.47
C SER A 417 11.98 21.17 22.51
N GLN A 418 13.24 21.59 22.36
CA GLN A 418 14.39 20.70 22.49
C GLN A 418 14.41 20.00 23.86
N THR A 419 14.06 20.72 24.93
CA THR A 419 13.95 20.18 26.29
C THR A 419 12.90 19.07 26.38
N GLY A 420 11.75 19.24 25.73
CA GLY A 420 10.71 18.21 25.69
C GLY A 420 11.16 16.95 24.94
N ARG A 421 11.88 17.10 23.83
CA ARG A 421 12.45 15.97 23.09
C ARG A 421 13.50 15.22 23.89
N ILE A 422 14.33 15.93 24.66
CA ILE A 422 15.33 15.31 25.55
C ILE A 422 14.63 14.50 26.66
N ALA A 423 13.62 15.08 27.32
CA ALA A 423 12.87 14.39 28.36
C ALA A 423 12.18 13.12 27.85
N GLU A 424 11.66 13.13 26.62
CA GLU A 424 11.05 11.95 25.99
C GLU A 424 12.09 10.86 25.70
N VAL A 425 13.30 11.24 25.26
CA VAL A 425 14.40 10.29 25.05
C VAL A 425 14.90 9.72 26.38
N GLU A 426 15.02 10.54 27.42
CA GLU A 426 15.40 10.08 28.77
C GLU A 426 14.38 9.07 29.31
N ARG A 427 13.08 9.35 29.12
CA ARG A 427 12.01 8.42 29.51
C ARG A 427 12.11 7.10 28.76
N PHE A 428 12.30 7.13 27.44
CA PHE A 428 12.52 5.93 26.64
C PHE A 428 13.68 5.08 27.18
N PHE A 429 14.83 5.70 27.50
CA PHE A 429 15.97 4.95 28.04
C PHE A 429 15.75 4.45 29.46
N ALA A 430 15.06 5.21 30.31
CA ALA A 430 14.71 4.78 31.67
C ALA A 430 13.78 3.55 31.66
N ASP A 431 12.87 3.49 30.70
CA ASP A 431 11.91 2.38 30.58
C ASP A 431 12.53 1.10 30.00
N ASN A 432 13.61 1.22 29.20
CA ASN A 432 14.17 0.10 28.44
C ASN A 432 15.59 -0.34 28.86
N PHE A 433 16.31 0.48 29.64
CA PHE A 433 17.71 0.23 29.99
C PHE A 433 17.97 0.54 31.47
N SER A 434 18.93 -0.17 32.07
CA SER A 434 19.28 0.00 33.49
C SER A 434 20.00 1.31 33.80
N ASN A 435 20.68 1.90 32.83
CA ASN A 435 21.35 3.19 32.94
C ASN A 435 20.80 4.13 31.88
N VAL A 436 20.49 5.37 32.27
CA VAL A 436 20.08 6.41 31.32
C VAL A 436 21.35 7.08 30.75
N PRO A 437 21.46 7.27 29.42
CA PRO A 437 22.57 8.01 28.84
C PRO A 437 22.62 9.44 29.39
N SER A 438 23.82 9.99 29.56
CA SER A 438 23.96 11.39 29.97
C SER A 438 23.28 12.35 28.96
N GLU A 439 22.68 13.43 29.48
CA GLU A 439 22.02 14.47 28.66
C GLU A 439 22.89 15.00 27.49
N PRO A 440 24.22 15.23 27.64
CA PRO A 440 25.08 15.62 26.52
C PRO A 440 25.19 14.56 25.42
N SER A 441 25.12 13.27 25.78
CA SER A 441 25.12 12.16 24.83
C SER A 441 23.81 12.13 24.04
N ILE A 442 22.68 12.31 24.73
CA ILE A 442 21.34 12.43 24.12
C ILE A 442 21.31 13.61 23.14
N LYS A 443 21.77 14.80 23.57
CA LYS A 443 21.87 15.98 22.69
C LYS A 443 22.72 15.73 21.45
N ARG A 444 23.85 15.04 21.59
CA ARG A 444 24.75 14.72 20.47
C ARG A 444 24.07 13.79 19.47
N GLN A 445 23.32 12.79 19.93
CA GLN A 445 22.62 11.86 19.05
C GLN A 445 21.39 12.50 18.41
N LEU A 446 20.60 13.27 19.15
CA LEU A 446 19.51 14.06 18.58
C LEU A 446 20.01 14.99 17.48
N LYS A 447 21.17 15.64 17.66
CA LYS A 447 21.76 16.47 16.59
C LYS A 447 22.18 15.66 15.36
N ARG A 448 22.57 14.40 15.53
CA ARG A 448 22.97 13.49 14.43
C ARG A 448 21.77 12.97 13.64
N TYR A 449 20.66 12.67 14.31
CA TYR A 449 19.46 12.08 13.69
C TYR A 449 18.40 13.12 13.31
N CYS A 450 18.29 14.21 14.07
CA CYS A 450 17.38 15.31 13.83
C CYS A 450 18.16 16.50 13.25
N HIS A 451 18.47 16.47 11.96
CA HIS A 451 18.86 17.67 11.19
C HIS A 451 17.69 18.69 11.04
N LEU A 452 16.71 18.66 11.95
CA LEU A 452 15.46 19.40 11.85
C LEU A 452 15.55 20.86 12.36
N ASP A 453 16.65 21.25 13.00
CA ASP A 453 16.79 22.58 13.63
C ASP A 453 17.90 23.44 13.00
N ASN A 454 17.88 23.64 11.68
CA ASN A 454 18.58 24.77 11.08
C ASN A 454 17.87 25.24 9.80
N LYS A 455 16.76 25.98 9.99
CA LYS A 455 16.59 27.36 9.48
C LYS A 455 15.13 27.79 9.60
N ASP A 456 14.88 28.73 10.49
CA ASP A 456 14.06 29.87 10.08
C ASP A 456 14.84 30.66 9.00
N ASN A 457 14.13 31.13 7.97
CA ASN A 457 14.53 32.00 6.85
C ASN A 457 15.05 31.33 5.56
N ALA A 458 14.15 31.10 4.59
CA ALA A 458 13.97 31.95 3.40
C ALA A 458 13.01 31.29 2.39
N ILE A 459 12.18 32.12 1.76
CA ILE A 459 11.27 31.78 0.65
C ILE A 459 12.10 31.32 -0.57
N ASP A 460 11.84 30.11 -1.08
CA ASP A 460 11.65 29.76 -2.51
C ASP A 460 11.31 28.26 -2.67
#